data_AF-A0A353R154-F1
#
_entry.id   AF-A0A353R154-F1
#
_cell.length_a   1.000
_cell.length_b   1.000
_cell.length_c   1.000
_cell.angle_alpha   90.00
_cell.angle_beta   90.00
_cell.angle_gamma   90.00
#
_symmetry.space_group_name_H-M   'P 1'
#
loop_
_entity.id
_entity.type
_entity.pdbx_description
1 polymer ?
#
loop_
_entity_poly.entity_id
_entity_poly.type
_entity_poly.pdbx_seq_one_letter_code
_entity_poly.pdbx_strand_id
1 'polypeptide(L)'
;MTTSPMLDTAIAAARAAEAIIRRYYEGEFAVQLKADQTPVTAADVESEEAIRLIIRERFPDHGFYGEEGGMENADAEWVWLIDPIDGT
;
A
#
# COMPACT_ATOMS: atom_id res chain seq x y z
N MET A 1 0.94 -10.82 -24.40
CA MET A 1 -0.23 -11.34 -23.65
C MET A 1 -0.90 -10.13 -23.03
N THR A 2 -2.21 -9.96 -23.22
CA THR A 2 -2.95 -8.86 -22.59
C THR A 2 -3.11 -9.22 -21.12
N THR A 3 -2.43 -8.50 -20.24
CA THR A 3 -2.58 -8.68 -18.79
C THR A 3 -3.96 -8.15 -18.36
N SER A 4 -4.50 -8.73 -17.28
CA SER A 4 -5.78 -8.28 -16.72
C SER A 4 -5.64 -6.82 -16.23
N PRO A 5 -6.64 -5.94 -16.41
CA PRO A 5 -6.61 -4.59 -15.85
C PRO A 5 -6.35 -4.58 -14.33
N MET A 6 -6.84 -5.58 -13.61
CA MET A 6 -6.56 -5.74 -12.18
C MET A 6 -5.09 -6.06 -11.93
N LEU A 7 -4.50 -6.97 -12.72
CA LEU A 7 -3.09 -7.33 -12.58
C LEU A 7 -2.17 -6.14 -12.91
N ASP A 8 -2.47 -5.40 -13.98
CA ASP A 8 -1.69 -4.21 -14.34
C ASP A 8 -1.73 -3.15 -13.24
N THR A 9 -2.89 -2.97 -12.61
CA THR A 9 -3.07 -2.03 -11.49
C THR A 9 -2.34 -2.50 -10.24
N ALA A 10 -2.41 -3.79 -9.92
CA ALA A 10 -1.67 -4.38 -8.79
C ALA A 10 -0.16 -4.17 -8.94
N ILE A 11 0.38 -4.41 -10.15
CA ILE A 11 1.80 -4.20 -10.45
C ILE A 11 2.18 -2.71 -10.32
N ALA A 12 1.34 -1.81 -10.83
CA ALA A 12 1.58 -0.38 -10.71
C ALA A 12 1.59 0.10 -9.25
N ALA A 13 0.62 -0.38 -8.46
CA ALA A 13 0.51 -0.07 -7.05
C ALA A 13 1.72 -0.59 -6.24
N ALA A 14 2.12 -1.84 -6.47
CA ALA A 14 3.29 -2.44 -5.81
C ALA A 14 4.60 -1.69 -6.14
N ARG A 15 4.78 -1.22 -7.39
CA ARG A 15 5.94 -0.42 -7.78
C ARG A 15 5.96 0.96 -7.13
N ALA A 16 4.80 1.57 -6.93
CA ALA A 16 4.71 2.85 -6.24
C ALA A 16 5.09 2.71 -4.76
N ALA A 17 4.59 1.68 -4.08
CA ALA A 17 5.00 1.33 -2.73
C ALA A 17 6.50 1.04 -2.65
N GLU A 18 7.06 0.24 -3.56
CA GLU A 18 8.50 -0.03 -3.61
C GLU A 18 9.35 1.25 -3.62
N ALA A 19 8.99 2.24 -4.44
CA ALA A 19 9.72 3.50 -4.51
C ALA A 19 9.71 4.28 -3.17
N ILE A 20 8.57 4.26 -2.48
CA ILE A 20 8.41 4.89 -1.16
C ILE A 20 9.25 4.14 -0.12
N ILE A 21 9.08 2.81 -0.04
CA ILE A 21 9.83 1.94 0.87
C ILE A 21 11.33 2.11 0.67
N ARG A 22 11.81 2.12 -0.58
CA ARG A 22 13.23 2.34 -0.90
C ARG A 22 13.73 3.70 -0.43
N ARG A 23 12.94 4.77 -0.54
CA ARG A 23 13.34 6.10 -0.05
C ARG A 23 13.55 6.10 1.46
N TYR A 24 12.69 5.40 2.21
CA TYR A 24 12.86 5.22 3.65
C TYR A 24 14.06 4.31 3.97
N TYR A 25 14.32 3.31 3.13
CA TYR A 25 15.46 2.40 3.29
C TYR A 25 16.81 2.99 2.89
N GLU A 26 16.88 3.93 1.94
CA GLU A 26 18.12 4.49 1.38
C GLU A 26 18.53 5.84 2.01
N GLY A 27 17.67 6.47 2.79
CA GLY A 27 17.95 7.74 3.49
C GLY A 27 18.89 7.59 4.71
N GLU A 28 19.24 8.72 5.35
CA GLU A 28 19.84 8.66 6.69
C GLU A 28 18.81 8.09 7.66
N PHE A 29 18.99 6.83 8.05
CA PHE A 29 18.20 6.19 9.09
C PHE A 29 18.42 6.90 10.44
N ALA A 30 17.66 7.96 10.71
CA ALA A 30 17.10 8.11 12.04
C ALA A 30 16.04 7.02 12.17
N VAL A 31 16.45 5.80 12.52
CA VAL A 31 15.51 4.73 12.89
C VAL A 31 14.72 5.24 14.10
N GLN A 32 13.58 5.88 13.86
CA GLN A 32 12.60 6.12 14.91
C GLN A 32 11.82 4.82 15.06
N LEU A 33 12.33 3.99 15.95
CA LEU A 33 11.63 2.83 16.45
C LEU A 33 10.36 3.31 17.16
N LYS A 34 9.22 2.69 16.85
CA LYS A 34 8.05 2.71 17.73
C LYS A 34 8.45 2.25 19.15
N ALA A 35 7.61 2.51 20.14
CA ALA A 35 7.85 2.07 21.52
C ALA A 35 8.04 0.54 21.66
N ASP A 36 7.64 -0.23 20.65
CA ASP A 36 7.78 -1.69 20.54
C ASP A 36 8.97 -2.17 19.68
N GLN A 37 9.85 -1.26 19.23
CA GLN A 37 11.02 -1.55 18.41
C GLN A 37 10.75 -2.00 16.96
N THR A 38 9.59 -1.67 16.39
CA THR A 38 9.35 -1.81 14.95
C THR A 38 9.78 -0.54 14.18
N PRO A 39 10.49 -0.64 13.03
CA PRO A 39 11.03 0.51 12.28
C PRO A 39 9.98 1.35 11.51
N VAL A 40 8.69 1.18 11.80
CA VAL A 40 7.65 1.11 10.76
C VAL A 40 6.43 1.91 11.20
N THR A 41 6.06 2.94 10.44
CA THR A 41 4.74 3.61 10.55
C THR A 41 4.55 4.62 9.42
N ALA A 42 5.57 5.43 9.10
CA ALA A 42 5.46 6.43 8.03
C ALA A 42 5.57 5.79 6.64
N ALA A 43 6.44 4.78 6.49
CA ALA A 43 6.62 4.07 5.24
C ALA A 43 5.36 3.25 4.86
N ASP A 44 4.75 2.59 5.82
CA ASP A 44 3.56 1.74 5.68
C ASP A 44 2.34 2.56 5.32
N VAL A 45 2.07 3.60 6.11
CA VAL A 45 0.98 4.53 5.85
C VAL A 45 1.16 5.19 4.49
N GLU A 46 2.35 5.73 4.17
CA GLU A 46 2.57 6.38 2.87
C GLU A 46 2.47 5.40 1.69
N SER A 47 2.95 4.17 1.86
CA SER A 47 2.84 3.12 0.83
C SER A 47 1.40 2.69 0.62
N GLU A 48 0.63 2.51 1.69
CA GLU A 48 -0.79 2.16 1.61
C GLU A 48 -1.60 3.26 0.95
N GLU A 49 -1.36 4.54 1.29
CA GLU A 49 -2.01 5.66 0.63
C GLU A 49 -1.71 5.70 -0.88
N ALA A 50 -0.45 5.47 -1.28
CA ALA A 50 -0.08 5.43 -2.68
C ALA A 50 -0.76 4.27 -3.44
N ILE A 51 -0.81 3.08 -2.83
CA ILE A 51 -1.54 1.93 -3.37
C ILE A 51 -3.02 2.26 -3.52
N ARG A 52 -3.65 2.84 -2.48
CA ARG A 52 -5.06 3.24 -2.47
C ARG A 52 -5.38 4.22 -3.58
N LEU A 53 -4.56 5.26 -3.78
CA LEU A 53 -4.75 6.26 -4.83
C LEU A 53 -4.79 5.62 -6.22
N ILE A 54 -3.80 4.76 -6.54
CA ILE A 54 -3.70 4.10 -7.84
C ILE A 54 -4.91 3.19 -8.10
N ILE A 55 -5.34 2.43 -7.08
CA ILE A 55 -6.51 1.55 -7.20
C ILE A 55 -7.77 2.39 -7.42
N ARG A 56 -7.99 3.45 -6.64
CA ARG A 56 -9.19 4.31 -6.74
C ARG A 56 -9.28 5.06 -8.06
N GLU A 57 -8.15 5.51 -8.62
CA GLU A 57 -8.14 6.16 -9.94
C GLU A 57 -8.63 5.23 -11.05
N ARG A 58 -8.34 3.92 -10.94
CA ARG A 58 -8.70 2.93 -11.95
C ARG A 58 -10.05 2.26 -11.69
N PHE A 59 -10.39 2.09 -10.42
CA PHE A 59 -11.54 1.33 -9.94
C PHE A 59 -12.25 2.08 -8.79
N PRO A 60 -12.94 3.19 -9.09
CA PRO A 60 -13.55 4.05 -8.07
C PRO A 60 -14.64 3.36 -7.23
N ASP A 61 -15.27 2.32 -7.77
CA ASP A 61 -16.36 1.58 -7.11
C ASP A 61 -15.89 0.35 -6.32
N HIS A 62 -14.59 0.01 -6.35
CA HIS A 62 -14.05 -1.13 -5.61
C HIS A 62 -13.85 -0.77 -4.13
N GLY A 63 -13.94 -1.78 -3.26
CA GLY A 63 -13.56 -1.68 -1.86
C GLY A 63 -12.06 -1.79 -1.65
N PHE A 64 -11.60 -1.35 -0.48
CA PHE A 64 -10.21 -1.39 -0.06
C PHE A 64 -10.14 -1.83 1.40
N TYR A 65 -9.24 -2.76 1.71
CA TYR A 65 -8.96 -3.19 3.07
C TYR A 65 -7.45 -3.21 3.29
N GLY A 66 -6.96 -2.16 3.96
CA GLY A 66 -5.55 -2.02 4.33
C GLY A 66 -5.32 -2.37 5.79
N GLU A 67 -4.11 -2.82 6.12
CA GLU A 67 -3.66 -3.08 7.49
C GLU A 67 -3.66 -1.79 8.33
N GLU A 68 -3.22 -0.67 7.77
CA GLU A 68 -3.01 0.57 8.53
C GLU A 68 -4.24 1.49 8.52
N GLY A 69 -4.89 1.63 7.35
CA GLY A 69 -6.04 2.51 7.13
C GLY A 69 -7.41 1.86 7.33
N GLY A 70 -7.45 0.55 7.59
CA GLY A 70 -8.68 -0.20 7.78
C GLY A 70 -9.48 -0.39 6.48
N MET A 71 -10.80 -0.53 6.60
CA MET A 71 -11.67 -0.96 5.50
C MET A 71 -12.58 0.17 4.98
N GLU A 72 -12.62 0.33 3.66
CA GLU A 72 -13.48 1.26 2.92
C GLU A 72 -14.34 0.47 1.90
N ASN A 73 -15.64 0.79 1.82
CA ASN A 73 -16.57 0.19 0.85
C ASN A 73 -16.54 -1.36 0.85
N ALA A 74 -16.66 -1.96 2.04
CA ALA A 74 -16.55 -3.41 2.26
C ALA A 74 -17.61 -4.25 1.53
N ASP A 75 -18.77 -3.65 1.21
CA ASP A 75 -19.89 -4.32 0.54
C ASP A 75 -19.79 -4.25 -0.99
N ALA A 76 -18.70 -3.71 -1.54
CA ALA A 76 -18.43 -3.69 -2.97
C ALA A 76 -18.33 -5.10 -3.56
N GLU A 77 -18.65 -5.25 -4.84
CA GLU A 77 -18.49 -6.53 -5.56
C GLU A 77 -17.03 -7.02 -5.54
N TRP A 78 -16.08 -6.09 -5.52
CA TRP A 78 -14.64 -6.36 -5.50
C TRP A 78 -13.96 -5.56 -4.40
N VAL A 79 -13.14 -6.23 -3.58
CA VAL A 79 -12.37 -5.60 -2.49
C VAL A 79 -10.89 -5.94 -2.65
N TRP A 80 -10.03 -4.93 -2.54
CA TRP A 80 -8.58 -5.07 -2.55
C TRP A 80 -8.04 -5.23 -1.13
N LEU A 81 -7.40 -6.36 -0.84
CA LEU A 81 -6.71 -6.59 0.43
C LEU A 81 -5.24 -6.19 0.30
N ILE A 82 -4.79 -5.26 1.13
CA ILE A 82 -3.47 -4.65 1.04
C ILE A 82 -2.75 -4.79 2.38
N ASP A 83 -1.55 -5.37 2.29
CA ASP A 83 -0.49 -5.25 3.28
C ASP A 83 0.64 -4.47 2.57
N PRO A 84 0.95 -3.23 3.00
CA PRO A 84 1.94 -2.40 2.32
C PRO A 84 3.37 -2.91 2.51
N ILE A 85 3.69 -3.54 3.65
CA ILE A 85 4.99 -4.10 4.00
C ILE A 85 4.79 -5.32 4.91
N ASP A 86 4.91 -6.52 4.37
CA ASP A 86 4.86 -7.74 5.19
C ASP A 86 6.17 -7.92 5.97
N GLY A 87 6.06 -8.22 7.27
CA GLY A 87 7.21 -8.55 8.14
C GLY A 87 7.92 -7.35 8.77
N THR A 88 7.18 -6.26 9.02
CA THR A 88 7.62 -5.04 9.71
C THR A 88 8.11 -5.20 11.14
#